data_AF-A0A077Z2I9-F1
#
_entry.id   AF-A0A077Z2I9-F1
#
_cell.length_a   1.000
_cell.length_b   1.000
_cell.length_c   1.000
_cell.angle_alpha   90.00
_cell.angle_beta   90.00
_cell.angle_gamma   90.00
#
_symmetry.space_group_name_H-M   'P 1'
#
loop_
_entity.id
_entity.type
_entity.pdbx_description
1 polymer ?
#
loop_
_entity_poly.entity_id
_entity_poly.type
_entity_poly.pdbx_seq_one_letter_code
_entity_poly.pdbx_strand_id
1 'polypeptide(L)'
;MVASGSFHGVKRDAALISLQILAMQSLFYLCLATLQALADLLLGVPLSVDQVVNFQIITLRNAESLARIAVCLANAVVCAAMMRFIVGRAKQCLDFSFTVYFFHFLLCLVRGGAIPTAVSWWLMQFLCVTVTTVLAEYMCMRVELQDIPLSLAPVSEV
;
A
#
# COMPACT_ATOMS: atom_id res chain seq x y z
N MET A 1 -9.75 14.04 -39.77
CA MET A 1 -8.70 14.69 -38.96
C MET A 1 -8.76 14.05 -37.58
N VAL A 2 -7.95 13.03 -37.33
CA VAL A 2 -7.82 12.46 -35.99
C VAL A 2 -7.27 13.60 -35.14
N ALA A 3 -8.09 14.12 -34.22
CA ALA A 3 -7.58 15.06 -33.24
C ALA A 3 -6.39 14.37 -32.59
N SER A 4 -5.19 14.89 -32.82
CA SER A 4 -3.99 14.51 -32.08
C SER A 4 -4.24 14.86 -30.63
N GLY A 5 -4.96 13.98 -29.95
CA GLY A 5 -5.29 14.10 -28.54
C GLY A 5 -3.99 14.27 -27.79
N SER A 6 -3.85 15.43 -27.17
CA SER A 6 -2.70 15.92 -26.42
C SER A 6 -1.78 14.82 -25.88
N PHE A 7 -0.76 14.44 -26.67
CA PHE A 7 0.29 13.51 -26.24
C PHE A 7 1.09 14.08 -25.06
N HIS A 8 1.09 15.42 -24.90
CA HIS A 8 1.66 16.12 -23.75
C HIS A 8 0.89 15.84 -22.45
N GLY A 9 -0.43 15.66 -22.51
CA GLY A 9 -1.24 15.28 -21.34
C GLY A 9 -0.82 13.92 -20.79
N VAL A 10 -0.72 12.92 -21.67
CA VAL A 10 -0.34 11.54 -21.31
C VAL A 10 1.03 11.47 -20.61
N LYS A 11 2.03 12.22 -21.10
CA LYS A 11 3.36 12.26 -20.46
C LYS A 11 3.32 12.83 -19.05
N ARG A 12 2.57 13.92 -18.84
CA ARG A 12 2.39 14.53 -17.52
C ARG A 12 1.67 13.57 -16.59
N ASP A 13 0.64 12.89 -17.09
CA ASP A 13 -0.12 11.91 -16.32
C ASP A 13 0.76 10.73 -15.91
N ALA A 14 1.60 10.21 -16.80
CA ALA A 14 2.55 9.14 -16.49
C ALA A 14 3.57 9.53 -15.42
N ALA A 15 4.09 10.77 -15.44
CA ALA A 15 5.00 11.27 -14.41
C ALA A 15 4.31 11.37 -13.04
N LEU A 16 3.04 11.79 -13.00
CA LEU A 16 2.25 11.86 -11.77
C LEU A 16 2.03 10.45 -11.17
N ILE A 17 1.63 9.48 -11.99
CA ILE A 17 1.47 8.08 -11.52
C ILE A 17 2.81 7.53 -11.00
N SER A 18 3.91 7.80 -11.71
CA SER A 18 5.24 7.36 -11.28
C SER A 18 5.63 7.95 -9.92
N LEU A 19 5.33 9.23 -9.69
CA LEU A 19 5.56 9.89 -8.41
C LEU A 19 4.66 9.31 -7.31
N GLN A 20 3.39 9.02 -7.60
CA GLN A 20 2.47 8.38 -6.65
C GLN A 20 2.96 6.99 -6.25
N ILE A 21 3.44 6.18 -7.21
CA ILE A 21 4.03 4.87 -6.92
C ILE A 21 5.26 5.06 -6.01
N LEU A 22 6.19 5.95 -6.36
CA LEU A 22 7.39 6.19 -5.56
C LEU A 22 7.06 6.68 -4.13
N ALA A 23 6.08 7.57 -3.99
CA ALA A 23 5.62 8.06 -2.70
C ALA A 23 4.97 6.95 -1.87
N MET A 24 4.14 6.10 -2.48
CA MET A 24 3.54 4.95 -1.81
C MET A 24 4.62 3.95 -1.35
N GLN A 25 5.63 3.67 -2.18
CA GLN A 25 6.73 2.79 -1.81
C GLN A 25 7.52 3.35 -0.62
N SER A 26 7.91 4.62 -0.66
CA SER A 26 8.70 5.22 0.42
C SER A 26 7.93 5.25 1.74
N LEU A 27 6.65 5.63 1.71
CA LEU A 27 5.78 5.64 2.89
C LEU A 27 5.53 4.23 3.43
N PHE A 28 5.32 3.24 2.55
CA PHE A 28 5.13 1.85 2.95
C PHE A 28 6.34 1.32 3.72
N TYR A 29 7.56 1.51 3.19
CA TYR A 29 8.77 1.04 3.88
C TYR A 29 9.09 1.85 5.14
N LEU A 30 8.87 3.16 5.13
CA LEU A 30 9.06 3.98 6.33
C LEU A 30 8.11 3.55 7.45
N CYS A 31 6.85 3.31 7.14
CA CYS A 31 5.85 2.85 8.10
C CYS A 31 6.20 1.44 8.62
N LEU A 32 6.47 0.51 7.72
CA LEU A 32 6.81 -0.87 8.07
C LEU A 32 8.06 -0.95 8.96
N ALA A 33 9.12 -0.23 8.60
CA ALA A 33 10.36 -0.19 9.39
C ALA A 33 10.15 0.46 10.76
N THR A 34 9.36 1.55 10.84
CA THR A 34 9.07 2.23 12.11
C THR A 34 8.24 1.34 13.04
N LEU A 35 7.20 0.69 12.51
CA LEU A 35 6.35 -0.22 13.27
C LEU A 35 7.13 -1.46 13.74
N GLN A 36 7.98 -2.03 12.89
CA GLN A 36 8.82 -3.15 13.27
C GLN A 36 9.84 -2.76 14.35
N ALA A 37 10.54 -1.63 14.17
CA ALA A 37 11.51 -1.16 15.17
C ALA A 37 10.84 -0.87 16.52
N LEU A 38 9.61 -0.32 16.52
CA LEU A 38 8.85 -0.11 17.74
C LEU A 38 8.45 -1.42 18.40
N ALA A 39 7.98 -2.41 17.62
CA ALA A 39 7.64 -3.72 18.15
C ALA A 39 8.85 -4.44 18.76
N ASP A 40 10.00 -4.36 18.09
CA ASP A 40 11.27 -4.94 18.57
C ASP A 40 11.73 -4.26 19.87
N LEU A 41 11.66 -2.93 19.95
CA LEU A 41 12.01 -2.17 21.16
C LEU A 41 11.11 -2.55 22.34
N LEU A 42 9.80 -2.74 22.10
CA LEU A 42 8.85 -3.15 23.14
C LEU A 42 9.06 -4.59 23.62
N LEU A 43 9.54 -5.48 22.74
CA LEU A 43 9.81 -6.88 23.07
C LEU A 43 11.25 -7.14 23.55
N GLY A 44 12.15 -6.15 23.44
CA GLY A 44 13.57 -6.32 23.74
C GLY A 44 14.32 -7.18 22.72
N VAL A 45 13.81 -7.27 21.49
CA VAL A 45 14.42 -8.02 20.38
C VAL A 45 15.46 -7.13 19.69
N PRO A 46 16.62 -7.66 19.27
CA PRO A 46 17.60 -6.87 18.52
C PRO A 46 17.00 -6.36 17.21
N LEU A 47 17.11 -5.03 16.98
CA LEU A 47 16.65 -4.40 15.75
C LEU A 47 17.42 -4.98 14.56
N SER A 48 16.70 -5.60 13.63
CA SER A 48 17.30 -6.09 12.40
C SER A 48 16.39 -5.84 11.21
N VAL A 49 16.98 -5.25 10.16
CA VAL A 49 16.30 -5.04 8.87
C VAL A 49 15.91 -6.37 8.23
N ASP A 50 16.64 -7.44 8.54
CA ASP A 50 16.33 -8.78 8.01
C ASP A 50 14.98 -9.28 8.50
N GLN A 51 14.43 -8.78 9.61
CA GLN A 51 13.11 -9.22 10.07
C GLN A 51 11.97 -8.82 9.13
N VAL A 52 12.14 -7.70 8.42
CA VAL A 52 11.15 -7.15 7.47
C VAL A 52 11.26 -7.82 6.09
N VAL A 53 12.39 -8.48 5.81
CA VAL A 53 12.74 -8.96 4.47
C VAL A 53 12.85 -10.48 4.41
N ASN A 54 13.38 -11.10 5.47
CA ASN A 54 13.56 -12.53 5.61
C ASN A 54 12.46 -13.12 6.50
N PHE A 55 11.40 -13.59 5.86
CA PHE A 55 10.29 -14.28 6.50
C PHE A 55 10.34 -15.77 6.19
N GLN A 56 11.23 -16.54 6.82
CA GLN A 56 11.26 -17.98 6.49
C GLN A 56 10.23 -18.84 7.21
N ILE A 57 9.74 -18.51 8.42
CA ILE A 57 8.65 -19.28 9.05
C ILE A 57 7.85 -18.38 10.01
N ILE A 58 6.57 -18.12 9.70
CA ILE A 58 5.64 -17.51 10.68
C ILE A 58 5.08 -18.63 11.57
N THR A 59 5.49 -18.67 12.83
CA THR A 59 4.93 -19.62 13.83
C THR A 59 4.02 -18.87 14.79
N LEU A 60 2.76 -19.28 14.96
CA LEU A 60 1.82 -18.57 15.86
C LEU A 60 2.19 -18.65 17.36
N ARG A 61 3.14 -19.52 17.72
CA ARG A 61 3.57 -19.75 19.10
C ARG A 61 4.66 -18.79 19.58
N ASN A 62 5.42 -18.17 18.67
CA ASN A 62 6.51 -17.28 19.04
C ASN A 62 6.00 -15.84 19.11
N ALA A 63 6.37 -15.11 20.18
CA ALA A 63 5.99 -13.72 20.38
C ALA A 63 6.53 -12.82 19.26
N GLU A 64 7.74 -13.10 18.76
CA GLU A 64 8.36 -12.32 17.69
C GLU A 64 7.62 -12.43 16.35
N SER A 65 7.12 -13.62 16.02
CA SER A 65 6.34 -13.84 14.79
C SER A 65 4.94 -13.28 14.93
N LEU A 66 4.33 -13.35 16.12
CA LEU A 66 3.03 -12.71 16.36
C LEU A 66 3.13 -11.18 16.25
N ALA A 67 4.20 -10.58 16.79
CA ALA A 67 4.47 -9.16 16.65
C ALA A 67 4.67 -8.76 15.19
N ARG A 68 5.42 -9.56 14.42
CA ARG A 68 5.56 -9.36 12.96
C ARG A 68 4.22 -9.42 12.22
N ILE A 69 3.36 -10.38 12.55
CA ILE A 69 2.00 -10.45 11.96
C ILE A 69 1.21 -9.17 12.29
N ALA A 70 1.24 -8.74 13.55
CA ALA A 70 0.54 -7.53 13.98
C ALA A 70 1.08 -6.27 13.26
N VAL A 71 2.39 -6.15 13.12
CA VAL A 71 3.07 -5.06 12.39
C VAL A 71 2.65 -5.06 10.92
N CYS A 72 2.66 -6.21 10.24
CA CYS A 72 2.25 -6.29 8.84
C CYS A 72 0.78 -5.89 8.64
N LEU A 73 -0.13 -6.33 9.52
CA LEU A 73 -1.54 -5.93 9.46
C LEU A 73 -1.75 -4.44 9.76
N ALA A 74 -1.05 -3.90 10.77
CA ALA A 74 -1.08 -2.48 11.08
C ALA A 74 -0.54 -1.65 9.90
N ASN A 75 0.55 -2.08 9.28
CA ASN A 75 1.11 -1.45 8.10
C ASN A 75 0.15 -1.51 6.90
N ALA A 76 -0.58 -2.61 6.71
CA ALA A 76 -1.61 -2.72 5.67
C ALA A 76 -2.73 -1.69 5.87
N VAL A 77 -3.18 -1.48 7.11
CA VAL A 77 -4.19 -0.48 7.45
C VAL A 77 -3.68 0.95 7.21
N VAL A 78 -2.45 1.25 7.64
CA VAL A 78 -1.84 2.57 7.39
C VAL A 78 -1.63 2.79 5.90
N CYS A 79 -1.16 1.78 5.16
CA CYS A 79 -0.99 1.84 3.71
C CYS A 79 -2.32 2.16 3.00
N ALA A 80 -3.43 1.55 3.42
CA ALA A 80 -4.75 1.86 2.87
C ALA A 80 -5.15 3.32 3.10
N ALA A 81 -4.89 3.87 4.29
CA ALA A 81 -5.14 5.27 4.59
C ALA A 81 -4.27 6.21 3.73
N MET A 82 -2.98 5.91 3.57
CA MET A 82 -2.08 6.70 2.71
C MET A 82 -2.50 6.63 1.24
N MET A 83 -2.91 5.46 0.78
CA MET A 83 -3.38 5.23 -0.58
C MET A 83 -4.62 6.07 -0.89
N ARG A 84 -5.55 6.17 0.06
CA ARG A 84 -6.72 7.04 -0.07
C ARG A 84 -6.32 8.49 -0.36
N PHE A 85 -5.31 9.03 0.33
CA PHE A 85 -4.86 10.41 0.13
C PHE A 85 -4.05 10.62 -1.15
N ILE A 86 -3.26 9.63 -1.56
CA ILE A 86 -2.36 9.76 -2.73
C ILE A 86 -3.09 9.46 -4.04
N VAL A 87 -3.89 8.40 -4.08
CA VAL A 87 -4.57 7.92 -5.30
C VAL A 87 -5.95 8.58 -5.45
N GLY A 88 -6.70 8.72 -4.36
CA GLY A 88 -8.01 9.40 -4.33
C GLY A 88 -9.16 8.73 -5.08
N ARG A 89 -8.89 7.69 -5.89
CA ARG A 89 -9.89 7.01 -6.72
C ARG A 89 -10.00 5.52 -6.38
N ALA A 90 -11.22 5.04 -6.11
CA ALA A 90 -11.45 3.67 -5.68
C ALA A 90 -10.98 2.64 -6.73
N LYS A 91 -11.26 2.89 -8.02
CA LYS A 91 -10.92 1.98 -9.13
C LYS A 91 -9.43 1.70 -9.31
N GLN A 92 -8.55 2.53 -8.75
CA GLN A 92 -7.10 2.38 -8.85
C GLN A 92 -6.47 1.74 -7.60
N CYS A 93 -7.24 1.56 -6.52
CA CYS A 93 -6.70 1.08 -5.24
C CYS A 93 -6.14 -0.34 -5.34
N LEU A 94 -6.78 -1.24 -6.10
CA LEU A 94 -6.29 -2.60 -6.34
C LEU A 94 -4.92 -2.59 -7.04
N ASP A 95 -4.79 -1.84 -8.13
CA ASP A 95 -3.55 -1.77 -8.91
C ASP A 95 -2.39 -1.23 -8.08
N PHE A 96 -2.62 -0.15 -7.32
CA PHE A 96 -1.62 0.41 -6.42
C PHE A 96 -1.27 -0.55 -5.28
N SER A 97 -2.25 -1.24 -4.69
CA SER A 97 -2.02 -2.23 -3.64
C SER A 97 -1.13 -3.36 -4.15
N PHE A 98 -1.51 -3.96 -5.29
CA PHE A 98 -0.68 -5.00 -5.92
C PHE A 98 0.71 -4.50 -6.25
N THR A 99 0.85 -3.28 -6.78
CA THR A 99 2.16 -2.68 -7.09
C THR A 99 3.03 -2.56 -5.83
N VAL A 100 2.48 -2.06 -4.72
CA VAL A 100 3.21 -1.94 -3.44
C VAL A 100 3.75 -3.29 -2.97
N TYR A 101 2.89 -4.31 -2.89
CA TYR A 101 3.30 -5.63 -2.43
C TYR A 101 4.15 -6.40 -3.44
N PHE A 102 4.04 -6.11 -4.74
CA PHE A 102 4.90 -6.68 -5.77
C PHE A 102 6.34 -6.19 -5.62
N PHE A 103 6.55 -4.88 -5.41
CA PHE A 103 7.89 -4.36 -5.12
C PHE A 103 8.43 -4.88 -3.79
N HIS A 104 7.57 -5.10 -2.79
CA HIS A 104 7.98 -5.77 -1.55
C HIS A 104 8.43 -7.22 -1.80
N PHE A 105 7.71 -7.98 -2.62
CA PHE A 105 8.14 -9.31 -3.06
C PHE A 105 9.50 -9.26 -3.78
N LEU A 106 9.71 -8.30 -4.70
CA LEU A 106 11.00 -8.14 -5.39
C LEU A 106 12.13 -7.82 -4.41
N LEU A 107 11.89 -6.97 -3.40
CA LEU A 107 12.88 -6.69 -2.36
C LEU A 107 13.24 -7.95 -1.57
N CYS A 108 12.24 -8.72 -1.15
CA CYS A 108 12.44 -10.01 -0.46
C CYS A 108 13.20 -11.00 -1.34
N LEU A 109 12.93 -11.04 -2.65
CA LEU A 109 13.63 -11.89 -3.61
C LEU A 109 15.11 -11.50 -3.74
N VAL A 110 15.41 -10.20 -3.90
CA VAL A 110 16.78 -9.71 -4.06
C VAL A 110 17.61 -9.93 -2.81
N ARG A 111 17.03 -9.74 -1.62
CA ARG A 111 17.74 -9.87 -0.34
C ARG A 111 17.81 -11.31 0.17
N GLY A 112 16.76 -12.10 -0.05
CA GLY A 112 16.74 -13.52 0.30
C GLY A 112 17.49 -14.41 -0.70
N GLY A 113 17.73 -13.92 -1.92
CA GLY A 113 18.40 -14.66 -2.99
C GLY A 113 17.60 -15.85 -3.55
N ALA A 114 16.42 -16.12 -3.00
CA ALA A 114 15.54 -17.21 -3.37
C ALA A 114 14.07 -16.76 -3.27
N ILE A 115 13.22 -17.41 -4.05
CA ILE A 115 11.77 -17.20 -3.97
C ILE A 115 11.30 -17.70 -2.60
N PRO A 116 10.48 -16.93 -1.86
CA PRO A 116 9.87 -17.41 -0.62
C PRO A 116 9.07 -18.70 -0.88
N THR A 117 9.50 -19.81 -0.29
CA THR A 117 8.83 -21.12 -0.44
C THR A 117 7.80 -21.39 0.64
N ALA A 118 7.83 -20.63 1.74
CA ALA A 118 6.91 -20.80 2.86
C ALA A 118 5.48 -20.38 2.49
N VAL A 119 4.53 -21.30 2.60
CA VAL A 119 3.10 -21.02 2.34
C VAL A 119 2.56 -19.94 3.26
N SER A 120 3.01 -19.89 4.52
CA SER A 120 2.59 -18.87 5.49
C SER A 120 2.98 -17.45 5.06
N TRP A 121 4.12 -17.30 4.37
CA TRP A 121 4.51 -16.01 3.80
C TRP A 121 3.53 -15.56 2.73
N TRP A 122 3.23 -16.44 1.76
CA TRP A 122 2.27 -16.12 0.69
C TRP A 122 0.89 -15.78 1.24
N LEU A 123 0.37 -16.57 2.18
CA LEU A 123 -0.92 -16.30 2.82
C LEU A 123 -0.92 -14.93 3.51
N MET A 124 0.15 -14.58 4.20
CA MET A 124 0.26 -13.28 4.87
C MET A 124 0.29 -12.12 3.86
N GLN A 125 1.02 -12.27 2.75
CA GLN A 125 1.05 -11.27 1.68
C GLN A 125 -0.32 -11.09 1.03
N PHE A 126 -1.00 -12.19 0.68
CA PHE A 126 -2.35 -12.13 0.10
C PHE A 126 -3.35 -11.49 1.07
N LEU A 127 -3.26 -11.80 2.36
CA LEU A 127 -4.08 -11.19 3.39
C LEU A 127 -3.83 -9.67 3.46
N CYS A 128 -2.57 -9.24 3.49
CA CYS A 128 -2.21 -7.82 3.56
C CYS A 128 -2.65 -7.06 2.30
N VAL A 129 -2.47 -7.64 1.10
CA VAL A 129 -2.99 -7.08 -0.16
C VAL A 129 -4.51 -6.90 -0.08
N THR A 130 -5.22 -7.95 0.35
CA THR A 130 -6.69 -7.92 0.43
C THR A 130 -7.18 -6.85 1.41
N VAL A 131 -6.58 -6.79 2.61
CA VAL A 131 -6.92 -5.79 3.63
C VAL A 131 -6.64 -4.39 3.10
N THR A 132 -5.48 -4.16 2.47
CA THR A 132 -5.10 -2.86 1.92
C THR A 132 -6.09 -2.43 0.83
N THR A 133 -6.39 -3.32 -0.13
CA THR A 133 -7.30 -3.03 -1.24
C THR A 133 -8.71 -2.73 -0.75
N VAL A 134 -9.32 -3.61 0.06
CA VAL A 134 -10.71 -3.45 0.51
C VAL A 134 -10.87 -2.19 1.35
N LEU A 135 -9.92 -1.92 2.24
CA LEU A 135 -9.99 -0.73 3.09
C LEU A 135 -9.75 0.54 2.28
N ALA A 136 -8.78 0.56 1.36
CA ALA A 136 -8.53 1.71 0.50
C ALA A 136 -9.74 1.99 -0.42
N GLU A 137 -10.30 0.96 -1.05
CA GLU A 137 -11.51 1.06 -1.87
C GLU A 137 -12.67 1.63 -1.07
N TYR A 138 -12.95 1.06 0.10
CA TYR A 138 -14.01 1.56 0.98
C TYR A 138 -13.82 3.05 1.31
N MET A 139 -12.62 3.44 1.73
CA MET A 139 -12.33 4.81 2.14
C MET A 139 -12.37 5.80 0.96
N CYS A 140 -11.95 5.38 -0.23
CA CYS A 140 -12.05 6.17 -1.46
C CYS A 140 -13.51 6.30 -1.93
N MET A 141 -14.26 5.20 -1.94
CA MET A 141 -15.69 5.20 -2.33
C MET A 141 -16.51 6.11 -1.42
N ARG A 142 -16.24 6.12 -0.12
CA ARG A 142 -16.93 7.03 0.82
C ARG A 142 -16.70 8.51 0.53
N VAL A 143 -15.57 8.86 -0.09
CA VAL A 143 -15.27 10.23 -0.54
C VAL A 143 -15.88 10.50 -1.91
N GLU A 144 -15.77 9.56 -2.84
CA GLU A 144 -16.28 9.68 -4.20
C GLU A 144 -17.83 9.75 -4.25
N LEU A 145 -18.51 9.15 -3.26
CA LEU A 145 -19.96 9.18 -3.11
C LEU A 145 -20.48 10.36 -2.27
N GLN A 146 -19.62 11.30 -1.87
CA GLN A 146 -20.11 12.52 -1.21
C GLN A 146 -20.89 13.35 -2.24
N ASP A 147 -22.06 13.87 -1.82
CA ASP A 147 -22.95 14.61 -2.72
C ASP A 147 -22.22 15.75 -3.43
N ILE A 148 -22.42 15.84 -4.75
CA ILE A 148 -21.95 16.98 -5.53
C ILE A 148 -22.72 18.21 -5.03
N PRO A 149 -22.05 19.25 -4.52
CA PRO A 149 -22.76 20.44 -4.06
C PRO A 149 -23.43 21.11 -5.26
N LEU A 150 -24.77 21.02 -5.33
CA LEU A 150 -25.61 21.61 -6.38
C LEU A 150 -25.68 23.15 -6.32
N SER A 151 -24.75 23.83 -5.65
CA SER A 151 -24.77 25.29 -5.49
C SER A 151 -24.42 26.07 -6.77
N LEU A 152 -24.28 25.39 -7.91
CA LEU A 152 -24.03 25.99 -9.23
C LEU A 152 -25.07 25.48 -10.24
N ALA A 153 -26.34 25.74 -9.98
CA ALA A 153 -27.38 25.86 -11.02
C ALA A 153 -27.84 27.33 -11.06
N PRO A 154 -28.10 27.89 -12.25
CA PRO A 154 -27.50 29.16 -12.65
C PRO A 154 -28.19 30.41 -12.09
N VAL A 155 -27.37 31.43 -11.85
CA VAL A 155 -27.79 32.83 -11.70
C VAL A 155 -28.60 33.22 -12.95
N SER A 156 -29.88 33.51 -12.73
CA SER A 156 -30.82 34.25 -13.59
C SER A 156 -31.00 33.78 -15.04
N GLU A 157 -32.13 33.11 -15.29
CA GLU A 157 -32.97 33.52 -16.43
C GLU A 157 -33.93 34.61 -15.91
N VAL A 158 -33.64 35.86 -16.24
CA VAL A 158 -34.60 36.98 -16.24
C VAL A 158 -34.98 37.22 -17.69
#